data_AF-A0A7S0MQM7-F1
#
_entry.id   AF-A0A7S0MQM7-F1
#
_cell.length_a   1.000
_cell.length_b   1.000
_cell.length_c   1.000
_cell.angle_alpha   90.00
_cell.angle_beta   90.00
_cell.angle_gamma   90.00
#
_symmetry.space_group_name_H-M   'P 1'
#
loop_
_entity.id
_entity.type
_entity.pdbx_description
1 polymer ?
#
loop_
_entity_poly.entity_id
_entity_poly.type
_entity_poly.pdbx_seq_one_letter_code
_entity_poly.pdbx_strand_id
1 'polypeptide(L)'
;DEEIRIDFATLQKFILSVRDGMPNNPYHNWVHIIDVTQMAFSLAKVSGLWDQMCGQHRLALLIAALCHDIEHPGVSASYLQKSQSRLAVWFDNDLGLLEKHHSVRAFELLACKNLRLLETLPTDERVALRHLVRDAILATDMSRHAAYMAEIE
;
A
#
# COMPACT_ATOMS: atom_id res chain seq x y z
N ASP A 1 -13.78 -6.49 -18.90
CA ASP A 1 -12.60 -6.39 -18.01
C ASP A 1 -11.38 -6.92 -18.72
N GLU A 2 -10.43 -6.04 -19.04
CA GLU A 2 -9.12 -6.46 -19.53
C GLU A 2 -8.28 -6.95 -18.35
N GLU A 3 -7.86 -8.21 -18.39
CA GLU A 3 -6.89 -8.75 -17.44
C GLU A 3 -5.55 -8.05 -17.62
N ILE A 4 -5.04 -7.45 -16.54
CA ILE A 4 -3.70 -6.85 -16.53
C ILE A 4 -2.67 -7.98 -16.52
N ARG A 5 -1.89 -8.09 -17.59
CA ARG A 5 -0.82 -9.09 -17.69
C ARG A 5 0.48 -8.57 -17.10
N ILE A 6 0.97 -9.28 -16.09
CA ILE A 6 2.26 -9.02 -15.43
C ILE A 6 3.07 -10.31 -15.53
N ASP A 7 4.30 -10.21 -16.02
CA ASP A 7 5.24 -11.33 -16.03
C ASP A 7 5.56 -11.80 -14.61
N PHE A 8 5.66 -13.11 -14.41
CA PHE A 8 5.89 -13.68 -13.07
C PHE A 8 7.21 -13.21 -12.46
N ALA A 9 8.29 -13.11 -13.25
CA ALA A 9 9.57 -12.66 -12.73
C ALA A 9 9.53 -11.16 -12.35
N THR A 10 8.78 -10.36 -13.10
CA THR A 10 8.50 -8.96 -12.77
C THR A 10 7.72 -8.83 -11.45
N LEU A 11 6.64 -9.60 -11.29
CA LEU A 11 5.85 -9.63 -10.05
C LEU A 11 6.71 -10.09 -8.86
N GLN A 12 7.48 -11.14 -9.04
CA GLN A 12 8.37 -11.68 -8.01
C GLN A 12 9.40 -10.64 -7.56
N LYS A 13 10.07 -9.94 -8.49
CA LYS A 13 11.03 -8.87 -8.17
C LYS A 13 10.38 -7.74 -7.38
N PHE A 14 9.16 -7.35 -7.74
CA PHE A 14 8.42 -6.34 -6.99
C PHE A 14 8.14 -6.79 -5.56
N ILE A 15 7.57 -7.98 -5.36
CA ILE A 15 7.27 -8.54 -4.03
C ILE A 15 8.54 -8.65 -3.18
N LEU A 16 9.66 -9.10 -3.76
CA LEU A 16 10.94 -9.18 -3.05
C LEU A 16 11.45 -7.78 -2.65
N SER A 17 11.26 -6.77 -3.50
CA SER A 17 11.65 -5.40 -3.17
C SER A 17 10.82 -4.81 -2.03
N VAL A 18 9.53 -5.15 -1.95
CA VAL A 18 8.67 -4.80 -0.82
C VAL A 18 9.14 -5.50 0.45
N ARG A 19 9.37 -6.82 0.39
CA ARG A 19 9.88 -7.61 1.52
C ARG A 19 11.19 -7.06 2.07
N ASP A 20 12.13 -6.72 1.19
CA ASP A 20 13.44 -6.21 1.59
C ASP A 20 13.33 -4.81 2.23
N GLY A 21 12.24 -4.08 1.98
CA GLY A 21 11.89 -2.84 2.68
C GLY A 21 11.19 -3.03 4.04
N MET A 22 10.82 -4.26 4.40
CA MET A 22 10.19 -4.54 5.70
C MET A 22 11.23 -4.76 6.80
N PRO A 23 11.19 -3.96 7.88
CA PRO A 23 12.06 -4.17 9.03
C PRO A 23 11.61 -5.36 9.89
N ASN A 24 12.54 -5.86 10.71
CA ASN A 24 12.27 -6.94 11.65
C ASN A 24 11.63 -6.41 12.96
N ASN A 25 10.49 -5.73 12.84
CA ASN A 25 9.72 -5.30 13.99
C ASN A 25 8.96 -6.48 14.63
N PRO A 26 8.56 -6.40 15.91
CA PRO A 26 7.72 -7.43 16.52
C PRO A 26 6.36 -7.63 15.84
N TYR A 27 5.78 -6.57 15.26
CA TYR A 27 4.45 -6.62 14.61
C TYR A 27 4.46 -6.14 13.16
N HIS A 28 4.75 -4.86 12.88
CA HIS A 28 4.79 -4.30 11.51
C HIS A 28 6.03 -4.81 10.75
N ASN A 29 5.98 -6.08 10.35
CA ASN A 29 7.04 -6.85 9.70
C ASN A 29 6.47 -7.58 8.48
N TRP A 30 7.30 -8.37 7.80
CA TRP A 30 6.89 -9.07 6.59
C TRP A 30 5.71 -10.03 6.78
N VAL A 31 5.57 -10.67 7.95
CA VAL A 31 4.46 -11.58 8.22
C VAL A 31 3.14 -10.82 8.24
N HIS A 32 3.08 -9.68 8.93
CA HIS A 32 1.90 -8.80 8.93
C HIS A 32 1.48 -8.37 7.52
N ILE A 33 2.44 -8.02 6.66
CA ILE A 33 2.15 -7.67 5.26
C ILE A 33 1.49 -8.82 4.50
N ILE A 34 1.99 -10.04 4.66
CA ILE A 34 1.42 -11.23 4.03
C ILE A 34 0.02 -11.54 4.57
N ASP A 35 -0.17 -11.43 5.89
CA ASP A 35 -1.46 -11.67 6.55
C ASP A 35 -2.53 -10.68 6.03
N VAL A 36 -2.21 -9.39 5.99
CA VAL A 36 -3.13 -8.35 5.47
C VAL A 36 -3.40 -8.55 3.98
N THR A 37 -2.39 -8.88 3.18
CA THR A 37 -2.57 -9.14 1.73
C THR A 37 -3.47 -10.34 1.49
N GLN A 38 -3.27 -11.42 2.23
CA GLN A 38 -4.09 -12.63 2.15
C GLN A 38 -5.52 -12.37 2.62
N MET A 39 -5.70 -11.60 3.70
CA MET A 39 -7.01 -11.25 4.22
C MET A 39 -7.78 -10.34 3.25
N ALA A 40 -7.13 -9.31 2.70
CA ALA A 40 -7.75 -8.41 1.72
C ALA A 40 -8.25 -9.18 0.49
N PHE A 41 -7.44 -10.09 -0.04
CA PHE A 41 -7.87 -10.99 -1.13
C PHE A 41 -9.06 -11.87 -0.70
N SER A 42 -8.97 -12.51 0.46
CA SER A 42 -9.99 -13.46 0.92
C SER A 42 -11.33 -12.77 1.18
N LEU A 43 -11.33 -11.61 1.83
CA LEU A 43 -12.53 -10.81 2.07
C LEU A 43 -13.16 -10.34 0.75
N ALA A 44 -12.34 -9.87 -0.20
CA ALA A 44 -12.85 -9.51 -1.52
C ALA A 44 -13.47 -10.70 -2.25
N LYS A 45 -12.90 -11.91 -2.14
CA LYS A 45 -13.47 -13.11 -2.75
C LYS A 45 -14.77 -13.56 -2.07
N VAL A 46 -14.78 -13.65 -0.74
CA VAL A 46 -15.93 -14.16 0.04
C VAL A 46 -17.12 -13.21 -0.04
N SER A 47 -16.89 -11.90 -0.07
CA SER A 47 -17.96 -10.90 -0.24
C SER A 47 -18.51 -10.83 -1.67
N GLY A 48 -17.87 -11.48 -2.65
CA GLY A 48 -18.18 -11.32 -4.07
C GLY A 48 -17.69 -10.00 -4.68
N LEU A 49 -17.07 -9.11 -3.90
CA LEU A 49 -16.55 -7.83 -4.38
C LEU A 49 -15.45 -8.02 -5.44
N TRP A 50 -14.66 -9.08 -5.33
CA TRP A 50 -13.59 -9.39 -6.30
C TRP A 50 -14.13 -9.42 -7.72
N ASP A 51 -15.23 -10.13 -7.95
CA ASP A 51 -15.78 -10.31 -9.29
C ASP A 51 -16.47 -9.03 -9.82
N GLN A 52 -16.82 -8.09 -8.94
CA GLN A 52 -17.38 -6.77 -9.29
C GLN A 52 -16.31 -5.71 -9.58
N MET A 53 -15.09 -5.88 -9.04
CA MET A 53 -13.97 -4.97 -9.30
C MET A 53 -13.37 -5.20 -10.70
N CYS A 54 -13.05 -4.12 -11.41
CA CYS A 54 -12.24 -4.22 -12.63
C CYS A 54 -10.78 -4.61 -12.30
N GLY A 55 -10.01 -5.01 -13.32
CA GLY A 55 -8.62 -5.46 -13.16
C GLY A 55 -7.71 -4.45 -12.44
N GLN A 56 -7.87 -3.15 -12.72
CA GLN A 56 -7.09 -2.09 -12.07
C GLN A 56 -7.36 -1.99 -10.56
N HIS A 57 -8.62 -2.08 -10.14
CA HIS A 57 -8.99 -2.04 -8.71
C HIS A 57 -8.48 -3.27 -7.96
N ARG A 58 -8.58 -4.47 -8.56
CA ARG A 58 -8.03 -5.71 -7.98
C ARG A 58 -6.52 -5.60 -7.77
N LEU A 59 -5.80 -5.11 -8.79
CA LEU A 59 -4.35 -4.94 -8.72
C LEU A 59 -3.97 -3.86 -7.70
N ALA A 60 -4.67 -2.72 -7.67
CA ALA A 60 -4.43 -1.67 -6.70
C ALA A 60 -4.66 -2.14 -5.26
N LEU A 61 -5.73 -2.90 -4.99
CA LEU A 61 -6.01 -3.48 -3.67
C LEU A 61 -4.84 -4.34 -3.17
N LEU A 62 -4.34 -5.25 -4.01
CA LEU A 62 -3.25 -6.14 -3.63
C LEU A 62 -1.92 -5.40 -3.46
N ILE A 63 -1.62 -4.43 -4.33
CA ILE A 63 -0.40 -3.61 -4.19
C ILE A 63 -0.47 -2.74 -2.93
N ALA A 64 -1.62 -2.13 -2.65
CA ALA A 64 -1.81 -1.33 -1.44
C ALA A 64 -1.61 -2.19 -0.18
N ALA A 65 -2.25 -3.37 -0.11
CA ALA A 65 -2.09 -4.29 1.01
C ALA A 65 -0.62 -4.73 1.21
N LEU A 66 0.10 -5.02 0.12
CA LEU A 66 1.53 -5.37 0.17
C LEU A 66 2.41 -4.23 0.69
N CYS A 67 2.07 -2.97 0.37
CA CYS A 67 2.92 -1.83 0.65
C CYS A 67 2.47 -0.99 1.86
N HIS A 68 1.33 -1.28 2.49
CA HIS A 68 0.68 -0.33 3.40
C HIS A 68 1.53 0.07 4.63
N ASP A 69 2.44 -0.80 5.06
CA ASP A 69 3.36 -0.58 6.19
C ASP A 69 4.85 -0.68 5.79
N ILE A 70 5.18 -0.47 4.51
CA ILE A 70 6.57 -0.57 4.05
C ILE A 70 7.49 0.44 4.77
N GLU A 71 8.66 -0.01 5.24
CA GLU A 71 9.60 0.81 6.03
C GLU A 71 9.06 1.30 7.39
N HIS A 72 7.99 0.68 7.94
CA HIS A 72 7.42 1.07 9.22
C HIS A 72 8.46 1.04 10.38
N PRO A 73 8.68 2.13 11.14
CA PRO A 73 9.78 2.25 12.10
C PRO A 73 9.56 1.51 13.43
N GLY A 74 8.42 0.85 13.59
CA GLY A 74 8.06 0.06 14.77
C GLY A 74 7.52 0.88 15.94
N VAL A 75 7.28 2.18 15.73
CA VAL A 75 6.76 3.13 16.71
C VAL A 75 5.58 3.90 16.11
N SER A 76 4.70 4.45 16.96
CA SER A 76 3.52 5.17 16.50
C SER A 76 3.84 6.56 15.93
N ALA A 77 2.95 7.11 15.11
CA ALA A 77 3.05 8.48 14.60
C ALA A 77 3.20 9.52 15.72
N SER A 78 2.47 9.35 16.83
CA SER A 78 2.58 10.23 18.00
C SER A 78 3.97 10.22 18.63
N TYR A 79 4.62 9.05 18.68
CA TYR A 79 6.00 8.95 19.16
C TYR A 79 6.95 9.75 18.26
N LEU A 80 6.83 9.57 16.94
CA LEU A 80 7.65 10.26 15.93
C LEU A 80 7.54 11.78 15.97
N GLN A 81 6.33 12.30 16.21
CA GLN A 81 6.07 13.73 16.38
C GLN A 81 6.70 14.26 17.67
N LYS A 82 6.45 13.58 18.80
CA LYS A 82 6.99 13.97 20.11
C LYS A 82 8.52 13.92 20.16
N SER A 83 9.11 12.96 19.47
CA SER A 83 10.57 12.82 19.40
C SER A 83 11.22 13.68 18.33
N GLN A 84 10.45 14.50 17.59
CA GLN A 84 10.91 15.31 16.46
C GLN A 84 11.75 14.49 15.46
N SER A 85 11.29 13.26 15.17
CA SER A 85 11.98 12.38 14.24
C SER A 85 12.10 13.02 12.86
N ARG A 86 13.09 12.58 12.06
CA ARG A 86 13.26 13.03 10.66
C ARG A 86 11.97 12.92 9.86
N LEU A 87 11.21 11.83 10.05
CA LEU A 87 9.97 11.60 9.33
C LEU A 87 8.90 12.63 9.71
N ALA A 88 8.75 12.90 11.02
CA ALA A 88 7.81 13.91 11.50
C ALA A 88 8.17 15.31 11.04
N VAL A 89 9.46 15.66 10.99
CA VAL A 89 9.91 16.96 10.45
C VAL A 89 9.63 17.06 8.94
N TRP A 90 9.90 15.99 8.17
CA TRP A 90 9.68 16.00 6.72
C TRP A 90 8.20 16.15 6.35
N PHE A 91 7.32 15.46 7.08
CA PHE A 91 5.88 15.57 6.89
C PHE A 91 5.25 16.65 7.78
N ASP A 92 6.01 17.61 8.31
CA ASP A 92 5.51 18.74 9.11
C ASP A 92 4.51 18.36 10.22
N ASN A 93 4.77 17.25 10.92
CA ASN A 93 3.90 16.65 11.95
C ASN A 93 2.47 16.39 11.49
N ASP A 94 2.23 16.23 10.19
CA ASP A 94 0.92 16.02 9.61
C ASP A 94 0.27 14.70 10.09
N LEU A 95 -1.06 14.66 10.09
CA LEU A 95 -1.83 13.45 10.38
C LEU A 95 -1.56 12.40 9.29
N GLY A 96 -1.53 11.14 9.69
CA GLY A 96 -1.22 10.03 8.80
C GLY A 96 0.20 10.07 8.21
N LEU A 97 1.19 10.63 8.95
CA LEU A 97 2.56 10.76 8.45
C LEU A 97 3.21 9.40 8.08
N LEU A 98 2.82 8.33 8.77
CA LEU A 98 3.32 6.98 8.51
C LEU A 98 2.73 6.48 7.19
N GLU A 99 1.42 6.55 7.03
CA GLU A 99 0.68 6.13 5.84
C GLU A 99 1.10 6.96 4.62
N LYS A 100 1.37 8.26 4.81
CA LYS A 100 1.98 9.10 3.78
C LYS A 100 3.35 8.58 3.37
N HIS A 101 4.23 8.30 4.33
CA HIS A 101 5.53 7.71 4.07
C HIS A 101 5.44 6.38 3.31
N HIS A 102 4.59 5.46 3.75
CA HIS A 102 4.34 4.17 3.11
C HIS A 102 3.85 4.36 1.66
N SER A 103 2.94 5.32 1.44
CA SER A 103 2.42 5.64 0.11
C SER A 103 3.49 6.21 -0.83
N VAL A 104 4.38 7.09 -0.33
CA VAL A 104 5.51 7.62 -1.11
C VAL A 104 6.43 6.46 -1.50
N ARG A 105 6.73 5.57 -0.56
CA ARG A 105 7.62 4.45 -0.82
C ARG A 105 7.03 3.45 -1.83
N ALA A 106 5.73 3.18 -1.73
CA ALA A 106 5.02 2.39 -2.74
C ALA A 106 5.12 3.04 -4.14
N PHE A 107 4.98 4.36 -4.23
CA PHE A 107 5.09 5.09 -5.49
C PHE A 107 6.49 4.98 -6.11
N GLU A 108 7.54 5.07 -5.30
CA GLU A 108 8.93 4.91 -5.76
C GLU A 108 9.16 3.52 -6.35
N LEU A 109 8.65 2.47 -5.71
CA LEU A 109 8.75 1.10 -6.22
C LEU A 109 7.97 0.94 -7.54
N LEU A 110 6.75 1.48 -7.63
CA LEU A 110 5.95 1.43 -8.86
C LEU A 110 6.55 2.25 -10.01
N ALA A 111 7.28 3.31 -9.71
CA ALA A 111 8.01 4.13 -10.68
C ALA A 111 9.39 3.57 -11.04
N CYS A 112 9.87 2.55 -10.32
CA CYS A 112 11.21 2.00 -10.50
C CYS A 112 11.35 1.30 -11.87
N LYS A 113 12.22 1.86 -12.72
CA LYS A 113 12.50 1.32 -14.06
C LYS A 113 13.08 -0.10 -14.05
N ASN A 114 13.62 -0.57 -12.93
CA ASN A 114 14.13 -1.94 -12.80
C ASN A 114 13.03 -2.94 -12.44
N LEU A 115 11.93 -2.48 -11.83
CA LEU A 115 10.81 -3.33 -11.42
C LEU A 115 9.78 -3.47 -12.54
N ARG A 116 9.51 -2.41 -13.31
CA ARG A 116 8.65 -2.45 -14.54
C ARG A 116 7.26 -3.07 -14.33
N LEU A 117 6.73 -3.06 -13.09
CA LEU A 117 5.46 -3.73 -12.73
C LEU A 117 4.28 -3.25 -13.58
N LEU A 118 4.22 -1.94 -13.84
CA LEU A 118 3.10 -1.30 -14.55
C LEU A 118 3.43 -0.97 -16.01
N GLU A 119 4.47 -1.57 -16.58
CA GLU A 119 4.99 -1.13 -17.86
C GLU A 119 4.06 -1.44 -19.05
N THR A 120 3.28 -2.51 -18.94
CA THR A 120 2.31 -2.92 -19.95
C THR A 120 1.08 -2.00 -20.02
N LEU A 121 0.85 -1.18 -18.99
CA LEU A 121 -0.29 -0.26 -18.93
C LEU A 121 -0.02 1.06 -19.68
N PRO A 122 -1.02 1.69 -20.31
CA PRO A 122 -0.91 3.07 -20.78
C PRO A 122 -0.54 4.06 -19.65
N THR A 123 0.07 5.19 -19.98
CA THR A 123 0.52 6.19 -18.99
C THR A 123 -0.61 6.64 -18.06
N ASP A 124 -1.79 6.91 -18.61
CA ASP A 124 -2.93 7.40 -17.83
C ASP A 124 -3.43 6.34 -16.84
N GLU A 125 -3.42 5.07 -17.24
CA GLU A 125 -3.76 3.94 -16.37
C GLU A 125 -2.73 3.73 -15.25
N ARG A 126 -1.44 3.95 -15.53
CA ARG A 126 -0.39 3.93 -14.49
C ARG A 126 -0.58 5.04 -13.47
N VAL A 127 -1.03 6.21 -13.90
CA VAL A 127 -1.33 7.35 -13.01
C VAL A 127 -2.56 7.01 -12.16
N ALA A 128 -3.64 6.55 -12.78
CA ALA A 128 -4.87 6.18 -12.08
C ALA A 128 -4.63 5.07 -11.04
N LEU A 129 -3.91 4.00 -11.42
CA LEU A 129 -3.58 2.91 -10.51
C LEU A 129 -2.74 3.37 -9.32
N ARG A 130 -1.75 4.26 -9.55
CA ARG A 130 -0.97 4.84 -8.46
C ARG A 130 -1.85 5.62 -7.49
N HIS A 131 -2.80 6.42 -7.98
CA HIS A 131 -3.73 7.12 -7.10
C HIS A 131 -4.59 6.16 -6.27
N LEU A 132 -5.12 5.09 -6.88
CA LEU A 132 -5.86 4.05 -6.14
C LEU A 132 -5.01 3.42 -5.03
N VAL A 133 -3.75 3.08 -5.32
CA VAL A 133 -2.82 2.53 -4.32
C VAL A 133 -2.57 3.53 -3.19
N ARG A 134 -2.30 4.80 -3.51
CA ARG A 134 -2.08 5.84 -2.50
C ARG A 134 -3.29 5.96 -1.59
N ASP A 135 -4.48 6.11 -2.17
CA ASP A 135 -5.70 6.38 -1.43
C ASP A 135 -6.07 5.21 -0.52
N ALA A 136 -5.85 3.97 -0.97
CA ALA A 136 -6.02 2.77 -0.16
C ALA A 136 -5.01 2.71 1.01
N ILE A 137 -3.74 3.06 0.80
CA ILE A 137 -2.74 3.12 1.90
C ILE A 137 -3.10 4.22 2.90
N LEU A 138 -3.44 5.42 2.44
CA LEU A 138 -3.86 6.53 3.31
C LEU A 138 -5.14 6.25 4.09
N ALA A 139 -5.95 5.27 3.65
CA ALA A 139 -7.15 4.86 4.36
C ALA A 139 -6.86 3.94 5.56
N THR A 140 -5.62 3.45 5.70
CA THR A 140 -5.21 2.62 6.85
C THR A 140 -4.92 3.41 8.12
N ASP A 141 -4.85 4.74 8.03
CA ASP A 141 -4.70 5.61 9.19
C ASP A 141 -5.93 5.50 10.10
N MET A 142 -5.74 4.92 11.27
CA MET A 142 -6.80 4.72 12.26
C MET A 142 -7.42 6.02 12.78
N SER A 143 -6.79 7.19 12.59
CA SER A 143 -7.40 8.49 12.88
C SER A 143 -8.60 8.78 11.99
N ARG A 144 -8.69 8.14 10.81
CA ARG A 144 -9.77 8.29 9.82
C ARG A 144 -10.87 7.25 9.97
N HIS A 145 -10.67 6.23 10.82
CA HIS A 145 -11.58 5.09 10.97
C HIS A 145 -13.03 5.52 11.22
N ALA A 146 -13.26 6.44 12.18
CA ALA A 146 -14.61 6.88 12.52
C ALA A 146 -15.34 7.56 11.35
N ALA A 147 -14.61 8.32 10.52
CA ALA A 147 -15.18 8.95 9.33
C ALA A 147 -15.60 7.90 8.30
N TYR A 148 -14.75 6.90 8.04
CA TYR A 148 -15.08 5.83 7.10
C TYR A 148 -16.25 4.97 7.54
N MET A 149 -16.36 4.67 8.84
CA MET A 149 -17.51 3.93 9.36
C MET A 149 -18.82 4.69 9.15
N ALA A 150 -18.82 6.01 9.37
CA ALA A 150 -19.99 6.85 9.17
C ALA A 150 -20.41 7.01 7.69
N GLU A 151 -19.50 6.76 6.73
CA GLU A 151 -19.82 6.76 5.30
C GLU A 151 -20.39 5.43 4.80
N ILE A 152 -20.11 4.33 5.50
CA ILE A 152 -20.52 2.97 5.12
C ILE A 152 -21.85 2.58 5.80
N GLU A 153 -22.18 3.17 6.95
CA GLU A 153 -23.47 3.03 7.67
C GLU A 153 -24.61 3.81 6.99
#